data_AF-A0A8X6JQW0-F1
#
_entry.id   AF-A0A8X6JQW0-F1
#
_cell.length_a   1.000
_cell.length_b   1.000
_cell.length_c   1.000
_cell.angle_alpha   90.00
_cell.angle_beta   90.00
_cell.angle_gamma   90.00
#
_symmetry.space_group_name_H-M   'P 1'
#
loop_
_entity.id
_entity.type
_entity.pdbx_description
1 polymer ?
#
loop_
_entity_poly.entity_id
_entity_poly.type
_entity_poly.pdbx_seq_one_letter_code
_entity_poly.pdbx_strand_id
1 'polypeptide(L)'
;MRGRAKSALSRIINSFSDHINKTELPSRIERLDNVFKDFDHYDAMLPEEQSEMEEFEEIYFEMKGKYQSAVDAWNCSSIVNSPSLFSENCSTNNFKLPRLNIPQLSGKYTDWLAFKNLIICGECAQQ
;
A
#
# COMPACT_ATOMS: atom_id res chain seq x y z
N MET A 1 -24.65 10.14 15.24
CA MET A 1 -24.33 8.93 14.44
C MET A 1 -22.83 8.81 14.16
N ARG A 2 -22.12 9.92 13.92
CA ARG A 2 -20.64 10.00 13.92
C ARG A 2 -19.94 9.24 15.06
N GLY A 3 -20.37 9.45 16.31
CA GLY A 3 -19.80 8.70 17.46
C GLY A 3 -19.98 7.19 17.39
N ARG A 4 -20.99 6.68 16.66
CA ARG A 4 -21.14 5.23 16.42
C ARG A 4 -20.09 4.74 15.43
N ALA A 5 -19.79 5.50 14.37
CA ALA A 5 -18.72 5.18 13.43
C ALA A 5 -17.34 5.20 14.11
N LYS A 6 -17.05 6.20 14.96
CA LYS A 6 -15.83 6.20 15.81
C LYS A 6 -15.75 4.97 16.71
N SER A 7 -16.85 4.62 17.38
CA SER A 7 -16.92 3.41 18.22
C SER A 7 -16.73 2.13 17.40
N ALA A 8 -17.26 2.09 16.18
CA ALA A 8 -17.13 0.95 15.28
C ALA A 8 -15.68 0.80 14.80
N LEU A 9 -15.02 1.89 14.41
CA LEU A 9 -13.61 1.90 14.04
C LEU A 9 -12.74 1.43 15.22
N SER A 10 -12.98 1.94 16.43
CA SER A 10 -12.28 1.49 17.64
C SER A 10 -12.44 -0.02 17.89
N ARG A 11 -13.64 -0.59 17.68
CA ARG A 11 -13.85 -2.05 17.78
C ARG A 11 -13.08 -2.82 16.70
N ILE A 12 -13.03 -2.30 15.48
CA ILE A 12 -12.26 -2.92 14.39
C ILE A 12 -10.78 -2.96 14.77
N ILE A 13 -10.22 -1.85 15.24
CA ILE A 13 -8.83 -1.74 15.68
C ILE A 13 -8.54 -2.72 16.82
N ASN A 14 -9.37 -2.72 17.86
CA ASN A 14 -9.19 -3.60 19.02
C ASN A 14 -9.38 -5.09 18.70
N SER A 15 -10.06 -5.41 17.60
CA SER A 15 -10.24 -6.78 17.11
C SER A 15 -9.25 -7.15 16.00
N PHE A 16 -8.31 -6.27 15.67
CA PHE A 16 -7.24 -6.59 14.74
C PHE A 16 -6.34 -7.67 15.33
N SER A 17 -5.88 -8.57 14.47
CA SER A 17 -4.93 -9.63 14.79
C SER A 17 -4.00 -9.78 13.60
N ASP A 18 -2.71 -10.03 13.87
CA ASP A 18 -1.74 -10.30 12.81
C ASP A 18 -2.02 -11.63 12.08
N HIS A 19 -2.90 -12.47 12.62
CA HIS A 19 -3.27 -13.79 12.11
C HIS A 19 -4.71 -13.85 11.60
N ILE A 20 -5.18 -12.81 10.91
CA ILE A 20 -6.51 -12.84 10.28
C ILE A 20 -6.60 -14.01 9.30
N ASN A 21 -7.78 -14.61 9.14
CA ASN A 21 -7.97 -15.67 8.17
C ASN A 21 -8.10 -15.12 6.75
N LYS A 22 -7.58 -15.85 5.75
CA LYS A 22 -7.66 -15.43 4.34
C LYS A 22 -9.05 -15.14 3.83
N THR A 23 -9.99 -15.94 4.30
CA THR A 23 -11.41 -15.84 3.97
C THR A 23 -12.12 -14.69 4.65
N GLU A 24 -11.60 -14.18 5.77
CA GLU A 24 -12.22 -13.12 6.57
C GLU A 24 -11.70 -11.72 6.24
N LEU A 25 -10.52 -11.60 5.65
CA LEU A 25 -9.92 -10.30 5.36
C LEU A 25 -10.77 -9.43 4.41
N PRO A 26 -11.37 -9.97 3.33
CA PRO A 26 -12.19 -9.16 2.44
C PRO A 26 -13.40 -8.55 3.17
N SER A 27 -14.09 -9.32 4.00
CA SER A 27 -15.25 -8.84 4.76
C SER A 27 -14.87 -7.85 5.86
N ARG A 28 -13.67 -7.99 6.43
CA ARG A 28 -13.11 -7.00 7.37
C ARG A 28 -12.77 -5.66 6.70
N ILE A 29 -12.19 -5.71 5.50
CA ILE A 29 -11.90 -4.50 4.69
C ILE A 29 -13.21 -3.80 4.30
N GLU A 30 -14.19 -4.57 3.79
CA GLU A 30 -15.51 -4.03 3.44
C GLU A 30 -16.18 -3.35 4.64
N ARG A 31 -16.11 -3.99 5.81
CA ARG A 31 -16.66 -3.41 7.05
C ARG A 31 -15.95 -2.10 7.43
N LEU A 32 -14.63 -2.03 7.28
CA LEU A 32 -13.87 -0.81 7.53
C LEU A 32 -14.28 0.31 6.57
N ASP A 33 -14.44 0.00 5.28
CA ASP A 33 -14.88 0.98 4.27
C ASP A 33 -16.31 1.47 4.52
N ASN A 34 -17.21 0.60 4.99
CA ASN A 34 -18.57 1.01 5.37
C ASN A 34 -18.57 1.94 6.59
N VAL A 35 -17.71 1.68 7.58
CA VAL A 35 -17.54 2.58 8.73
C VAL A 35 -17.03 3.95 8.31
N PHE A 36 -16.14 4.01 7.31
CA PHE A 36 -15.67 5.27 6.75
C PHE A 36 -16.79 6.04 6.04
N LYS A 37 -17.54 5.39 5.15
CA LYS A 37 -18.67 6.00 4.45
C LYS A 37 -19.74 6.53 5.43
N ASP A 38 -20.04 5.77 6.48
CA ASP A 38 -20.96 6.21 7.52
C ASP A 38 -20.44 7.47 8.22
N PHE A 39 -19.15 7.51 8.57
CA PHE A 39 -18.56 8.68 9.21
C PHE A 39 -18.60 9.90 8.27
N ASP A 40 -18.12 9.75 7.05
CA ASP A 40 -18.05 10.81 6.03
C ASP A 40 -19.43 11.42 5.75
N HIS A 41 -20.45 10.57 5.60
CA HIS A 41 -21.82 11.04 5.42
C HIS A 41 -22.32 11.93 6.57
N TYR A 42 -22.01 11.58 7.82
CA TYR A 42 -22.45 12.35 8.98
C TYR A 42 -21.58 13.56 9.27
N ASP A 43 -20.29 13.51 8.94
CA ASP A 43 -19.36 14.62 9.17
C ASP A 43 -19.53 15.71 8.09
N ALA A 44 -19.83 15.34 6.84
CA ALA A 44 -20.16 16.27 5.76
C ALA A 44 -21.43 17.12 6.00
N MET A 45 -22.30 16.71 6.95
CA MET A 45 -23.47 17.49 7.36
C MET A 45 -23.16 18.54 8.43
N LEU A 46 -21.94 18.56 8.97
CA LEU A 46 -21.53 19.46 10.04
C LEU A 46 -20.77 20.67 9.48
N PRO A 47 -20.77 21.80 10.22
CA PRO A 47 -19.85 22.89 9.94
C PRO A 47 -18.39 22.43 10.04
N GLU A 48 -17.52 22.99 9.21
CA GLU A 48 -16.09 22.65 9.15
C GLU A 48 -15.40 22.76 10.52
N GLU A 49 -15.80 23.74 11.34
CA GLU A 49 -15.29 23.96 12.70
C GLU A 49 -15.57 22.80 13.67
N GLN A 50 -16.53 21.94 13.34
CA GLN A 50 -16.90 20.76 14.14
C GLN A 50 -16.51 19.45 13.46
N SER A 51 -15.89 19.51 12.28
CA SER A 51 -15.41 18.34 11.56
C SER A 51 -14.30 17.67 12.35
N GLU A 52 -14.39 16.35 12.45
CA GLU A 52 -13.33 15.50 13.01
C GLU A 52 -12.77 14.58 11.93
N MET A 53 -12.90 14.98 10.66
CA MET A 53 -12.53 14.17 9.50
C MET A 53 -11.05 13.80 9.51
N GLU A 54 -10.18 14.77 9.73
CA GLU A 54 -8.72 14.56 9.67
C GLU A 54 -8.24 13.52 10.68
N GLU A 55 -8.67 13.64 11.95
CA GLU A 55 -8.34 12.67 13.00
C GLU A 55 -8.91 11.27 12.68
N PHE A 56 -10.10 11.21 12.08
CA PHE A 56 -10.73 9.94 11.74
C PHE A 56 -10.05 9.27 10.55
N GLU A 57 -9.67 10.04 9.53
CA GLU A 57 -8.96 9.59 8.34
C GLU A 57 -7.60 8.99 8.69
N GLU A 58 -6.83 9.65 9.55
CA GLU A 58 -5.52 9.15 9.98
C GLU A 58 -5.63 7.72 10.53
N ILE A 59 -6.55 7.51 11.47
CA ILE A 59 -6.78 6.21 12.10
C ILE A 59 -7.33 5.19 11.08
N TYR A 60 -8.24 5.61 10.21
CA TYR A 60 -8.80 4.75 9.16
C TYR A 60 -7.72 4.27 8.19
N PHE A 61 -6.87 5.17 7.69
CA PHE A 61 -5.82 4.83 6.72
C PHE A 61 -4.72 3.98 7.35
N GLU A 62 -4.36 4.22 8.61
CA GLU A 62 -3.46 3.34 9.35
C GLU A 62 -4.02 1.90 9.39
N MET A 63 -5.30 1.78 9.74
CA MET A 63 -5.99 0.50 9.82
C MET A 63 -6.12 -0.19 8.45
N LYS A 64 -6.42 0.59 7.40
CA LYS A 64 -6.49 0.10 6.02
C LYS A 64 -5.14 -0.40 5.54
N GLY A 65 -4.05 0.30 5.88
CA GLY A 65 -2.68 -0.13 5.58
C GLY A 65 -2.30 -1.44 6.25
N LYS A 66 -2.75 -1.67 7.49
CA LYS A 66 -2.57 -2.96 8.19
C LYS A 66 -3.28 -4.11 7.47
N TYR A 67 -4.52 -3.89 7.03
CA TYR A 67 -5.24 -4.91 6.24
C TYR A 67 -4.59 -5.15 4.88
N GLN A 68 -4.13 -4.10 4.18
CA GLN A 68 -3.46 -4.27 2.89
C GLN A 68 -2.15 -5.06 3.04
N SER A 69 -1.36 -4.76 4.06
CA SER A 69 -0.15 -5.53 4.39
C SER A 69 -0.46 -7.02 4.61
N ALA A 70 -1.59 -7.34 5.25
CA ALA A 70 -2.03 -8.73 5.44
C ALA A 70 -2.45 -9.40 4.12
N VAL A 71 -3.12 -8.67 3.21
CA VAL A 71 -3.43 -9.15 1.85
C VAL A 71 -2.13 -9.48 1.11
N ASP A 72 -1.18 -8.56 1.13
CA ASP A 72 0.09 -8.66 0.41
C ASP A 72 0.92 -9.82 0.95
N ALA A 73 0.94 -10.04 2.27
CA ALA A 73 1.62 -11.17 2.89
C ALA A 73 1.13 -12.51 2.32
N TRP A 74 -0.17 -12.72 2.14
CA TRP A 74 -0.69 -13.97 1.57
C TRP A 74 -0.47 -14.10 0.07
N ASN A 75 -0.52 -13.00 -0.67
CA ASN A 75 -0.23 -13.02 -2.09
C ASN A 75 1.25 -13.36 -2.32
N CYS A 76 2.16 -12.82 -1.51
CA CYS A 76 3.58 -13.16 -1.52
C CYS A 76 3.86 -14.60 -1.05
N SER A 77 3.15 -15.12 -0.03
CA SER A 77 3.25 -16.54 0.37
C SER A 77 2.82 -17.50 -0.74
N SER A 78 2.04 -17.07 -1.74
CA SER A 78 1.67 -17.92 -2.88
C SER A 78 2.72 -17.94 -4.00
N ILE A 79 3.71 -17.03 -3.99
CA ILE A 79 4.76 -16.92 -5.02
C ILE A 79 6.03 -17.72 -4.65
N VAL A 80 6.16 -18.19 -3.40
CA VAL A 80 7.32 -18.96 -2.91
C VAL A 80 7.38 -20.45 -3.33
N ASN A 81 6.58 -20.87 -4.31
CA ASN A 81 6.90 -22.08 -5.09
C ASN A 81 7.87 -21.80 -6.26
N SER A 82 8.43 -20.59 -6.33
CA SER A 82 9.67 -20.29 -7.04
C SER A 82 10.86 -20.59 -6.11
N PRO A 83 11.94 -21.26 -6.54
CA PRO A 83 13.09 -21.51 -5.69
C PRO A 83 13.72 -20.18 -5.26
N SER A 84 13.36 -19.73 -4.07
CA SER A 84 13.94 -18.56 -3.42
C SER A 84 15.34 -18.91 -2.96
N LEU A 85 16.32 -18.28 -3.61
CA LEU A 85 17.75 -18.27 -3.36
C LEU A 85 18.12 -17.55 -2.05
N PHE A 86 17.42 -17.84 -0.95
CA PHE A 86 17.75 -17.28 0.37
C PHE A 86 17.61 -18.34 1.46
N SER A 87 18.33 -19.45 1.28
CA SER A 87 18.82 -20.25 2.40
C SER A 87 20.15 -19.66 2.83
N GLU A 88 20.30 -19.52 4.14
CA GLU A 88 21.46 -19.02 4.85
C GLU A 88 22.77 -19.56 4.26
N ASN A 89 23.51 -18.68 3.60
CA ASN A 89 24.96 -18.78 3.61
C ASN A 89 25.53 -17.38 3.54
N CYS A 90 26.31 -17.04 4.57
CA CYS A 90 27.22 -15.92 4.55
C CYS A 90 28.15 -16.07 3.34
N SER A 91 27.83 -15.39 2.25
CA SER A 91 28.75 -15.11 1.16
C SER A 91 28.50 -13.68 0.74
N THR A 92 29.51 -12.86 0.95
CA THR A 92 29.62 -11.49 0.46
C THR A 92 29.74 -11.50 -1.07
N ASN A 93 28.66 -11.95 -1.72
CA ASN A 93 28.52 -11.82 -3.16
C ASN A 93 28.21 -10.35 -3.42
N ASN A 94 29.28 -9.57 -3.65
CA ASN A 94 29.19 -8.20 -4.11
C ASN A 94 28.48 -8.18 -5.47
N PHE A 95 27.14 -8.11 -5.46
CA PHE A 95 26.38 -7.90 -6.68
C PHE A 95 26.62 -6.46 -7.14
N LYS A 96 27.63 -6.27 -7.98
CA LYS A 96 27.88 -4.99 -8.63
C LYS A 96 26.78 -4.79 -9.67
N LEU A 97 25.89 -3.86 -9.37
CA LEU A 97 24.96 -3.33 -10.35
C LEU A 97 25.76 -2.83 -11.57
N PRO A 98 25.27 -3.06 -12.81
CA PRO A 98 25.86 -2.46 -14.00
C PRO A 98 26.00 -0.96 -13.79
N ARG A 99 27.19 -0.41 -14.12
CA ARG A 99 27.39 1.03 -14.04
C ARG A 99 26.46 1.71 -15.04
N LEU A 100 25.46 2.41 -14.52
CA LEU A 100 24.64 3.32 -15.30
C LEU A 100 25.50 4.53 -15.67
N ASN A 101 25.77 4.70 -16.96
CA ASN A 101 26.35 5.92 -17.49
C ASN A 101 25.27 7.01 -17.45
N ILE A 102 25.13 7.67 -16.29
CA ILE A 102 24.26 8.83 -16.17
C ILE A 102 24.94 9.96 -16.95
N PRO A 103 24.29 10.57 -17.94
CA PRO A 103 24.85 11.72 -18.64
C PRO A 103 25.15 12.83 -17.62
N GLN A 104 26.29 13.52 -17.78
CA GLN A 104 26.58 14.68 -16.98
C GLN A 104 25.44 15.69 -17.12
N LEU A 105 24.99 16.25 -15.99
CA LEU A 105 23.92 17.24 -15.88
C LEU A 105 24.33 18.62 -16.44
N SER A 106 25.09 18.65 -17.53
CA SER A 106 25.61 19.85 -18.18
C SER A 106 24.95 20.13 -19.54
N GLY A 107 23.86 19.42 -19.87
CA GLY A 107 23.14 19.52 -21.15
C GLY A 107 21.72 20.11 -21.05
N LYS A 108 21.23 20.66 -22.16
CA LYS A 108 19.96 21.40 -22.29
C LYS A 108 18.76 20.49 -22.00
N TYR A 109 17.68 21.08 -21.46
CA TYR A 109 16.43 20.41 -21.06
C TYR A 109 15.87 19.43 -22.11
N THR A 110 16.09 19.67 -23.40
CA THR A 110 15.65 18.82 -24.51
C THR A 110 16.19 17.39 -24.44
N ASP A 111 17.38 17.20 -23.88
CA ASP A 111 18.04 15.88 -23.83
C ASP A 111 17.37 14.94 -22.80
N TRP A 112 16.61 15.51 -21.86
CA TRP A 112 15.90 14.78 -20.80
C TRP A 112 14.58 14.17 -21.25
N LEU A 113 13.94 14.77 -22.25
CA LEU A 113 12.69 14.24 -22.81
C LEU A 113 12.91 12.87 -23.46
N ALA A 114 14.11 12.59 -23.95
CA ALA A 114 14.48 11.28 -24.52
C ALA A 114 14.57 10.17 -23.46
N PHE A 115 14.93 10.50 -22.20
CA PHE A 115 15.07 9.51 -21.13
C PHE A 115 13.71 9.01 -20.59
N LYS A 116 12.68 9.86 -20.63
CA LYS A 116 11.34 9.54 -20.12
C LYS A 116 10.71 8.33 -20.80
N ASN A 117 11.06 8.05 -22.05
CA ASN A 117 10.50 6.94 -22.81
C ASN A 117 11.20 5.59 -22.58
N LEU A 118 12.30 5.55 -21.82
CA LEU A 118 13.02 4.29 -21.55
C LEU A 118 12.31 3.39 -20.53
N ILE A 119 11.38 3.92 -19.74
CA ILE A 119 10.73 3.21 -18.63
C ILE A 119 9.39 2.57 -19.06
N ILE A 120 8.90 2.84 -20.28
CA ILE A 120 7.54 2.43 -20.69
C ILE A 120 7.51 1.28 -21.72
N CYS A 121 8.63 0.92 -22.39
CA CYS A 121 8.61 -0.21 -23.32
C CYS A 121 9.12 -1.51 -22.66
N GLY A 122 8.27 -2.10 -21.83
CA GLY A 122 8.29 -3.53 -21.53
C GLY A 122 7.29 -4.28 -22.42
N GLU A 123 7.45 -4.22 -23.75
CA GLU A 123 6.69 -5.07 -24.67
C GLU A 123 7.57 -5.66 -25.77
N CYS A 124 7.62 -6.99 -25.75
CA CYS A 124 7.71 -7.94 -26.86
C CYS A 124 8.64 -7.64 -28.04
N ALA A 125 9.74 -8.41 -28.10
CA ALA A 125 10.27 -8.88 -29.37
C ALA A 125 10.59 -10.38 -29.27
N GLN A 126 9.69 -11.20 -29.80
CA GLN A 126 10.02 -12.53 -30.30
C GLN A 126 10.95 -12.36 -31.51
N GLN A 127 12.08 -13.06 -31.50
CA GLN A 127 12.64 -13.76 -32.67
C GLN A 127 13.64 -14.80 -32.19
#